data_AF-A0A1X0Y3W3-F1
#
_entry.id   AF-A0A1X0Y3W3-F1
#
_cell.length_a   1.000
_cell.length_b   1.000
_cell.length_c   1.000
_cell.angle_alpha   90.00
_cell.angle_beta   90.00
_cell.angle_gamma   90.00
#
_symmetry.space_group_name_H-M   'P 1'
#
loop_
_entity.id
_entity.type
_entity.pdbx_description
1 polymer ?
#
loop_
_entity_poly.entity_id
_entity_poly.type
_entity_poly.pdbx_seq_one_letter_code
_entity_poly.pdbx_strand_id
1 'polypeptide(L)'
;MRDETDGDKGHIVPYATLVIVWAALLTLTILTVAVSRIDLGMLNIWAALGIACSKSVLVISFFMHMKYENRLFKLFLMIALITLATFIGFTFFDVMYR
;
A
#
# COMPACT_ATOMS: atom_id res chain seq x y z
N MET A 1 -8.63 51.44 10.75
CA MET A 1 -7.67 50.67 9.93
C MET A 1 -7.73 49.24 10.42
N ARG A 2 -8.17 48.31 9.57
CA ARG A 2 -8.36 46.89 9.90
C ARG A 2 -7.00 46.22 9.84
N ASP A 3 -6.51 45.75 10.98
CA ASP A 3 -5.39 44.81 11.03
C ASP A 3 -6.00 43.41 11.08
N GLU A 4 -6.05 42.79 9.91
CA GLU A 4 -6.64 41.49 9.63
C GLU A 4 -5.47 40.54 9.33
N THR A 5 -4.61 40.26 10.32
CA THR A 5 -3.63 39.18 10.21
C THR A 5 -4.33 37.86 10.49
N ASP A 6 -5.13 37.43 9.52
CA ASP A 6 -5.64 36.07 9.44
C ASP A 6 -4.43 35.16 9.15
N GLY A 7 -3.90 34.59 10.23
CA GLY A 7 -2.88 33.56 10.14
C GLY A 7 -3.50 32.35 9.45
N ASP A 8 -3.31 32.29 8.14
CA ASP A 8 -3.62 31.16 7.26
C ASP A 8 -2.95 29.91 7.84
N LYS A 9 -3.70 29.22 8.71
CA LYS A 9 -3.38 27.88 9.17
C LYS A 9 -3.74 26.96 8.01
N GLY A 10 -2.91 27.00 6.97
CA GLY A 10 -2.97 26.06 5.86
C GLY A 10 -3.12 24.67 6.47
N HIS A 11 -4.23 24.01 6.16
CA HIS A 11 -4.54 22.67 6.62
C HIS A 11 -3.65 21.68 5.85
N ILE A 12 -2.34 21.82 6.01
CA ILE A 12 -1.34 20.88 5.53
C ILE A 12 -1.49 19.64 6.40
N VAL A 13 -2.01 18.59 5.76
CA VAL A 13 -1.99 17.21 6.26
C VAL A 13 -0.68 17.01 7.05
N PRO A 14 -0.73 16.67 8.35
CA PRO A 14 0.44 16.78 9.20
C PRO A 14 1.58 15.97 8.60
N TYR A 15 2.70 16.63 8.30
CA TYR A 15 3.91 16.00 7.76
C TYR A 15 4.37 14.81 8.61
N ALA A 16 4.06 14.82 9.91
CA ALA A 16 4.26 13.70 10.82
C ALA A 16 3.61 12.39 10.34
N THR A 17 2.41 12.44 9.75
CA THR A 17 1.73 11.27 9.18
C THR A 17 2.53 10.71 8.00
N LEU A 18 3.01 11.57 7.10
CA LEU A 18 3.80 11.15 5.94
C LEU A 18 5.11 10.49 6.37
N VAL A 19 5.79 11.04 7.39
CA VAL A 19 7.04 10.51 7.93
C VAL A 19 6.85 9.15 8.61
N ILE A 20 5.77 8.97 9.38
CA ILE A 20 5.44 7.68 10.02
C ILE A 20 5.18 6.60 8.97
N VAL A 21 4.44 6.94 7.91
CA VAL A 21 4.13 5.99 6.84
C VAL A 21 5.37 5.64 6.04
N TRP A 22 6.21 6.63 5.74
CA TRP A 22 7.50 6.41 5.09
C TRP A 22 8.38 5.45 5.89
N ALA A 23 8.46 5.64 7.21
CA ALA A 23 9.19 4.72 8.09
C ALA A 23 8.56 3.32 8.10
N ALA A 24 7.23 3.20 8.17
CA ALA A 24 6.55 1.90 8.16
C ALA A 24 6.76 1.14 6.83
N LEU A 25 6.74 1.85 5.69
CA LEU A 25 7.03 1.29 4.38
C LEU A 25 8.48 0.85 4.24
N LEU A 26 9.43 1.60 4.79
CA LEU A 26 10.84 1.20 4.84
C LEU A 26 11.03 -0.07 5.66
N THR A 27 10.43 -0.16 6.85
CA THR A 27 10.49 -1.35 7.70
C THR A 27 9.95 -2.58 6.97
N LEU A 28 8.78 -2.46 6.33
CA LEU A 28 8.22 -3.55 5.52
C LEU A 28 9.15 -3.93 4.36
N THR A 29 9.81 -2.96 3.73
CA THR A 29 10.75 -3.19 2.62
C THR A 29 11.98 -3.96 3.08
N ILE A 30 12.59 -3.57 4.19
CA ILE A 30 13.73 -4.27 4.77
C ILE A 30 13.35 -5.71 5.12
N LEU A 31 12.18 -5.90 5.74
CA LEU A 31 11.65 -7.22 6.08
C LEU A 31 11.43 -8.07 4.82
N THR A 32 10.98 -7.44 3.71
CA THR A 32 10.82 -8.11 2.42
C THR A 32 12.15 -8.58 1.84
N VAL A 33 13.16 -7.70 1.83
CA VAL A 33 14.48 -8.04 1.30
C VAL A 33 15.12 -9.13 2.14
N ALA A 34 14.95 -9.09 3.47
CA ALA A 34 15.43 -10.15 4.36
C ALA A 34 14.75 -11.50 4.07
N VAL A 35 13.43 -11.54 3.90
CA VAL A 35 12.70 -12.77 3.56
C VAL A 35 13.06 -13.27 2.16
N SER A 36 13.16 -12.37 1.17
CA SER A 36 13.54 -12.71 -0.21
C SER A 36 14.98 -13.23 -0.33
N ARG A 37 15.85 -12.91 0.62
CA ARG A 37 17.24 -13.40 0.69
C ARG A 37 17.35 -14.81 1.26
N ILE A 38 16.27 -15.35 1.83
CA ILE A 38 16.18 -16.74 2.27
C ILE A 38 15.61 -17.53 1.09
N ASP A 39 16.50 -18.14 0.30
CA ASP A 39 16.11 -18.90 -0.89
C ASP A 39 15.35 -20.19 -0.52
N LEU A 40 14.02 -20.10 -0.54
CA LEU A 40 13.09 -21.22 -0.33
C LEU A 40 12.55 -21.81 -1.65
N GLY A 41 13.19 -21.50 -2.79
CA GLY A 41 12.77 -22.01 -4.11
C GLY A 41 11.36 -21.53 -4.50
N MET A 42 10.43 -22.46 -4.73
CA MET A 42 9.06 -22.16 -5.20
C MET A 42 8.21 -21.38 -4.18
N LEU A 43 8.56 -21.46 -2.89
CA LEU A 43 7.95 -20.67 -1.81
C LEU A 43 8.34 -19.19 -1.85
N ASN A 44 9.44 -18.84 -2.53
CA ASN A 44 9.90 -17.46 -2.64
C ASN A 44 8.88 -16.60 -3.41
N ILE A 45 8.17 -17.19 -4.37
CA ILE A 45 7.10 -16.52 -5.12
C ILE A 45 5.89 -16.24 -4.22
N TRP A 46 5.46 -17.23 -3.43
CA TRP A 46 4.36 -17.06 -2.46
C TRP A 46 4.69 -16.02 -1.39
N ALA A 47 5.94 -16.03 -0.89
CA ALA A 47 6.43 -15.03 0.05
C ALA A 47 6.44 -13.63 -0.57
N ALA A 48 7.01 -13.47 -1.77
CA ALA A 48 7.04 -12.19 -2.48
C ALA A 48 5.62 -11.63 -2.72
N LEU A 49 4.67 -12.49 -3.10
CA LEU A 49 3.27 -12.10 -3.33
C LEU A 49 2.58 -11.66 -2.02
N GLY A 50 2.75 -12.44 -0.94
CA GLY A 50 2.17 -12.12 0.36
C GLY A 50 2.68 -10.77 0.89
N ILE A 51 3.98 -10.51 0.74
CA ILE A 51 4.59 -9.27 1.20
C ILE A 51 4.20 -8.07 0.31
N ALA A 52 4.06 -8.28 -1.01
CA ALA A 52 3.53 -7.27 -1.92
C ALA A 52 2.09 -6.87 -1.55
N CYS A 53 1.25 -7.84 -1.17
CA CYS A 53 -0.08 -7.59 -0.64
C CYS A 53 -0.02 -6.80 0.68
N SER A 54 0.83 -7.19 1.64
CA SER A 54 0.99 -6.47 2.92
C SER A 54 1.41 -5.01 2.73
N LYS A 55 2.37 -4.75 1.82
CA LYS A 55 2.77 -3.37 1.47
C LYS A 55 1.58 -2.59 0.90
N SER A 56 0.87 -3.18 -0.04
CA SER A 56 -0.29 -2.54 -0.68
C SER A 56 -1.37 -2.18 0.34
N VAL A 57 -1.70 -3.08 1.26
CA VAL A 57 -2.68 -2.83 2.33
C VAL A 57 -2.26 -1.65 3.22
N LEU A 58 -0.98 -1.57 3.57
CA LEU A 58 -0.47 -0.47 4.39
C LEU A 58 -0.51 0.87 3.65
N VAL A 59 -0.14 0.88 2.37
CA VAL A 59 -0.27 2.07 1.50
C VAL A 59 -1.73 2.51 1.42
N ILE A 60 -2.66 1.58 1.24
CA ILE A 60 -4.10 1.90 1.14
C ILE A 60 -4.67 2.41 2.46
N SER A 61 -4.29 1.82 3.59
CA SER A 61 -4.79 2.27 4.89
C SER A 61 -4.31 3.67 5.27
N PHE A 62 -3.12 4.08 4.79
CA PHE A 62 -2.47 5.31 5.23
C PHE A 62 -2.41 6.43 4.17
N PHE A 63 -2.03 6.15 2.93
CA PHE A 63 -2.00 7.16 1.85
C PHE A 63 -3.40 7.44 1.29
N MET A 64 -4.25 6.43 1.25
CA MET A 64 -5.67 6.63 1.03
C MET A 64 -6.27 6.99 2.39
N HIS A 65 -6.56 8.27 2.60
CA HIS A 65 -7.24 8.80 3.78
C HIS A 65 -8.68 8.24 3.92
N MET A 66 -8.80 6.93 4.16
CA MET A 66 -10.03 6.18 4.36
C MET A 66 -10.46 6.27 5.83
N LYS A 67 -10.36 7.47 6.41
CA LYS A 67 -11.12 7.79 7.61
C LYS A 67 -12.07 8.97 7.40
N TYR A 68 -11.96 9.73 6.29
CA TYR A 68 -12.81 10.91 6.17
C TYR A 68 -13.66 11.10 4.91
N GLU A 69 -13.23 10.97 3.63
CA GLU A 69 -14.15 11.49 2.56
C GLU A 69 -14.44 10.67 1.27
N ASN A 70 -13.60 9.78 0.73
CA ASN A 70 -13.87 9.24 -0.62
C ASN A 70 -14.13 7.73 -0.69
N ARG A 71 -15.37 7.31 -0.39
CA ARG A 71 -15.87 5.94 -0.61
C ARG A 71 -15.69 5.46 -2.07
N LEU A 72 -15.71 6.39 -3.03
CA LEU A 72 -15.50 6.10 -4.46
C LEU A 72 -14.11 5.50 -4.74
N PHE A 73 -13.05 6.06 -4.14
CA PHE A 73 -11.69 5.56 -4.33
C PHE A 73 -11.51 4.14 -3.75
N LYS A 74 -12.17 3.86 -2.62
CA LYS A 74 -12.19 2.51 -2.02
C LYS A 74 -12.85 1.49 -2.97
N LEU A 75 -13.93 1.89 -3.65
CA LEU A 75 -14.63 1.02 -4.60
C LEU A 75 -13.77 0.72 -5.83
N PHE A 76 -13.16 1.76 -6.44
CA PHE A 76 -12.23 1.59 -7.56
C PHE A 76 -11.05 0.68 -7.19
N LEU A 77 -10.50 0.86 -5.99
CA LEU A 77 -9.41 0.03 -5.51
C LEU A 77 -9.82 -1.42 -5.28
N MET A 78 -11.02 -1.65 -4.72
CA MET A 78 -11.54 -2.99 -4.51
C MET A 78 -11.75 -3.70 -5.85
N ILE A 79 -12.30 -3.01 -6.86
CA ILE A 79 -12.43 -3.54 -8.22
C ILE A 79 -11.05 -3.88 -8.79
N ALA A 80 -10.08 -2.96 -8.71
CA ALA A 80 -8.73 -3.19 -9.20
C ALA A 80 -8.04 -4.37 -8.50
N LEU A 81 -8.23 -4.52 -7.18
CA LEU A 81 -7.64 -5.62 -6.39
C LEU A 81 -8.27 -6.96 -6.74
N ILE A 82 -9.59 -7.02 -6.95
CA ILE A 82 -10.28 -8.22 -7.43
C ILE A 82 -9.77 -8.61 -8.82
N THR A 83 -9.70 -7.65 -9.75
CA THR A 83 -9.18 -7.90 -11.10
C THR A 83 -7.73 -8.40 -11.03
N LEU A 84 -6.86 -7.74 -10.26
CA LEU A 84 -5.47 -8.15 -10.08
C LEU A 84 -5.35 -9.56 -9.50
N ALA A 85 -6.14 -9.89 -8.47
CA ALA A 85 -6.15 -11.21 -7.85
C ALA A 85 -6.57 -12.30 -8.85
N THR A 86 -7.58 -12.03 -9.68
CA THR A 86 -8.00 -12.94 -10.76
C THR A 86 -6.89 -13.16 -11.78
N PHE A 87 -6.22 -12.09 -12.24
CA PHE A 87 -5.10 -12.19 -13.19
C PHE A 87 -3.95 -13.01 -12.60
N ILE A 88 -3.54 -12.72 -11.37
CA ILE A 88 -2.47 -13.45 -10.69
C ILE A 88 -2.83 -14.93 -10.56
N GLY A 89 -4.05 -15.25 -10.10
CA GLY A 89 -4.52 -16.63 -9.98
C GLY A 89 -4.52 -17.37 -11.32
N PHE A 90 -4.97 -16.70 -12.39
CA PHE A 90 -4.98 -17.26 -13.73
C PHE A 90 -3.57 -17.51 -14.27
N THR A 91 -2.63 -16.56 -14.08
CA THR A 91 -1.24 -16.73 -14.47
C THR A 91 -0.56 -17.88 -13.71
N PHE A 92 -0.84 -18.04 -12.41
CA PHE A 92 -0.32 -19.20 -11.67
C PHE A 92 -0.90 -20.52 -12.15
N PHE A 93 -2.21 -20.56 -12.45
CA PHE A 93 -2.85 -21.73 -13.02
C PHE A 93 -2.23 -22.10 -14.38
N ASP A 94 -1.97 -21.12 -15.23
CA ASP A 94 -1.28 -21.30 -16.52
C ASP A 94 0.16 -21.81 -16.36
N VAL A 95 0.93 -21.23 -15.43
CA VAL A 95 2.31 -21.68 -15.13
C VAL A 95 2.35 -23.10 -14.57
N MET A 96 1.38 -23.49 -13.75
CA MET A 96 1.31 -24.85 -13.19
C MET A 96 0.82 -25.87 -14.22
N TYR A 97 -0.01 -25.44 -15.18
CA TYR A 97 -0.57 -26.29 -16.22
C TYR A 97 0.33 -26.39 -17.47
N ARG A 98 1.46 -25.69 -17.50
CA ARG A 98 2.53 -25.82 -18.50
C ARG A 98 3.67 -26.70 -17.97
#